data_AF-A0A345BUE3-F1
#
_entry.id   AF-A0A345BUE3-F1
#
_cell.length_a   1.000
_cell.length_b   1.000
_cell.length_c   1.000
_cell.angle_alpha   90.00
_cell.angle_beta   90.00
_cell.angle_gamma   90.00
#
_symmetry.space_group_name_H-M   'P 1'
#
loop_
_entity.id
_entity.type
_entity.pdbx_description
1 polymer ?
#
loop_
_entity_poly.entity_id
_entity_poly.type
_entity_poly.pdbx_seq_one_letter_code
_entity_poly.pdbx_strand_id
1 'polypeptide(L)' 'MFENLFRDELANRLGATVEIATDNNLIEGILVNVSGDLVLTVDVNDGYGTGNQVYLSVESINYVRFPATAA' A
#
# COMPACT_ATOMS: atom_id res chain seq x y z
N MET A 1 15.64 -12.03 -3.14
CA MET A 1 16.43 -10.96 -2.51
C MET A 1 15.77 -9.59 -2.61
N PHE A 2 15.14 -9.23 -3.75
CA PHE A 2 14.45 -7.95 -3.90
C PHE A 2 13.19 -7.82 -3.02
N GLU A 3 12.44 -8.92 -2.86
CA GLU A 3 11.17 -8.93 -2.11
C GLU A 3 11.32 -8.57 -0.63
N ASN A 4 12.33 -9.11 0.07
CA ASN A 4 12.59 -8.75 1.47
C ASN A 4 12.93 -7.27 1.63
N LEU A 5 13.81 -6.73 0.78
CA LEU A 5 14.17 -5.31 0.81
C LEU A 5 12.97 -4.41 0.49
N PHE A 6 12.12 -4.84 -0.43
CA PHE A 6 10.89 -4.13 -0.77
C PHE A 6 9.92 -4.14 0.42
N ARG A 7 9.71 -5.29 1.07
CA ARG A 7 8.90 -5.41 2.28
C ARG A 7 9.43 -4.56 3.42
N ASP A 8 10.74 -4.56 3.63
CA ASP A 8 11.40 -3.72 4.64
C ASP A 8 11.21 -2.22 4.33
N GLU A 9 11.27 -1.81 3.06
CA GLU A 9 11.01 -0.41 2.68
C GLU A 9 9.55 -0.03 2.98
N LEU A 10 8.58 -0.86 2.60
CA LEU A 10 7.17 -0.62 2.93
C LEU A 10 6.93 -0.57 4.45
N ALA A 11 7.57 -1.46 5.22
CA ALA A 11 7.46 -1.46 6.68
C ALA A 11 8.07 -0.19 7.33
N ASN A 12 9.06 0.44 6.69
CA ASN A 12 9.60 1.73 7.13
C ASN A 12 8.69 2.93 6.79
N ARG A 13 7.62 2.70 6.02
CA ARG A 13 6.68 3.73 5.52
C ARG A 13 5.26 3.54 6.04
N LEU A 14 5.05 2.72 7.07
CA LEU A 14 3.73 2.58 7.70
C LEU A 14 3.18 3.95 8.12
N GLY A 15 1.89 4.17 7.86
CA GLY A 15 1.20 5.43 8.07
C GLY A 15 1.33 6.43 6.92
N ALA A 16 2.17 6.17 5.91
CA ALA A 16 2.25 7.02 4.72
C ALA A 16 1.07 6.77 3.77
N THR A 17 0.69 7.83 3.05
CA THR A 17 -0.16 7.68 1.86
C THR A 17 0.60 6.94 0.77
N VAL A 18 -0.08 5.98 0.16
CA VAL A 18 0.48 5.12 -0.88
C VAL A 18 -0.47 5.00 -2.07
N GLU A 19 0.12 4.91 -3.25
CA GLU A 19 -0.53 4.47 -4.48
C GLU A 19 0.10 3.14 -4.88
N ILE A 20 -0.69 2.08 -4.95
CA ILE A 20 -0.26 0.71 -5.25
C ILE A 20 -0.92 0.27 -6.55
N ALA A 21 -0.11 -0.05 -7.55
CA ALA A 21 -0.59 -0.63 -8.79
C ALA A 21 -0.42 -2.15 -8.79
N THR A 22 -1.48 -2.84 -9.17
CA THR A 22 -1.51 -4.27 -9.50
C THR A 22 -1.77 -4.44 -10.99
N ASP A 23 -1.92 -5.67 -11.48
CA ASP A 23 -2.24 -5.90 -12.89
C ASP A 23 -3.62 -5.37 -13.30
N ASN A 24 -4.55 -5.30 -12.36
CA ASN A 24 -5.96 -5.02 -12.67
C ASN A 24 -6.50 -3.76 -11.97
N ASN A 25 -5.82 -3.27 -10.94
CA ASN A 25 -6.33 -2.20 -10.08
C ASN A 25 -5.21 -1.23 -9.66
N LEU A 26 -5.61 0.02 -9.46
CA LEU A 26 -4.85 1.03 -8.73
C LEU A 26 -5.53 1.24 -7.38
N ILE A 27 -4.81 1.06 -6.28
CA ILE A 27 -5.30 1.26 -4.92
C ILE A 27 -4.58 2.47 -4.34
N GLU A 28 -5.36 3.45 -3.88
CA GLU A 28 -4.83 4.62 -3.16
C GLU A 28 -5.30 4.56 -1.71
N GLY A 29 -4.37 4.71 -0.77
CA GLY A 29 -4.72 4.51 0.63
C GLY A 29 -3.62 4.87 1.60
N ILE A 30 -3.84 4.50 2.86
CA ILE A 30 -2.82 4.56 3.90
C ILE A 30 -2.24 3.17 4.11
N LEU A 31 -0.92 3.06 4.07
CA LEU A 31 -0.22 1.81 4.36
C LEU A 31 -0.29 1.54 5.87
N VAL A 32 -1.05 0.53 6.29
CA VAL A 32 -1.32 0.29 7.72
C VAL A 32 -0.45 -0.80 8.31
N ASN A 33 -0.16 -1.84 7.54
CA ASN A 33 0.64 -2.97 8.02
C ASN A 33 1.33 -3.70 6.86
N VAL A 34 2.50 -4.29 7.14
CA VAL A 34 3.22 -5.19 6.25
C VAL A 34 3.61 -6.41 7.08
N SER A 35 3.10 -7.58 6.73
CA SER A 35 3.34 -8.80 7.50
C SER A 35 3.40 -10.02 6.59
N GLY A 36 4.48 -10.80 6.70
CA GLY A 36 4.72 -11.85 5.72
C GLY A 36 4.68 -11.26 4.31
N ASP A 37 4.11 -12.00 3.37
CA ASP A 37 3.97 -11.58 1.98
C ASP A 37 2.69 -10.76 1.73
N LEU A 38 2.13 -10.17 2.78
CA LEU A 38 0.91 -9.36 2.72
C LEU A 38 1.18 -7.89 3.08
N VAL A 39 0.60 -7.02 2.28
CA VAL A 39 0.51 -5.57 2.49
C VAL A 39 -0.95 -5.24 2.79
N LEU A 40 -1.20 -4.54 3.90
CA LEU A 40 -2.51 -4.02 4.25
C LEU A 40 -2.55 -2.51 4.01
N THR A 41 -3.47 -2.10 3.15
CA THR A 41 -3.78 -0.71 2.85
C THR A 41 -5.21 -0.41 3.28
N VAL A 42 -5.47 0.76 3.83
CA VAL A 42 -6.84 1.28 3.99
C VAL A 42 -7.11 2.21 2.82
N ASP A 43 -8.04 1.83 1.96
CA ASP A 43 -8.47 2.64 0.82
C ASP A 43 -9.08 3.96 1.30
N VAL A 44 -8.63 5.07 0.72
CA VAL A 44 -9.10 6.44 1.07
C VAL A 44 -10.03 7.04 0.01
N ASN A 45 -10.30 6.32 -1.09
CA ASN A 45 -11.18 6.79 -2.16
C ASN A 45 -12.67 6.48 -1.88
N ASP A 46 -12.99 5.69 -0.86
CA ASP A 46 -14.36 5.36 -0.46
C ASP A 46 -15.04 6.50 0.34
N GLY A 47 -15.12 7.72 -0.22
CA GLY A 47 -15.96 8.84 0.24
C GLY A 47 -16.22 8.98 1.75
N TYR A 48 -17.49 9.10 2.16
CA TYR A 48 -17.94 9.12 3.58
C TYR A 48 -18.11 7.68 4.16
N GLY A 49 -17.25 6.74 3.77
CA GLY A 49 -17.22 5.38 4.27
C GLY A 49 -16.18 5.17 5.38
N THR A 50 -16.37 4.15 6.22
CA THR A 50 -15.26 3.57 6.99
C THR A 50 -14.35 2.88 5.98
N GLY A 51 -13.27 3.56 5.54
CA GLY A 51 -12.41 3.13 4.44
C GLY A 51 -12.15 1.62 4.39
N ASN A 52 -12.23 1.05 3.19
CA ASN A 52 -12.15 -0.40 3.02
C ASN A 52 -10.71 -0.88 3.27
N GLN A 53 -10.56 -1.88 4.13
CA GLN A 53 -9.29 -2.58 4.32
C GLN A 53 -9.02 -3.48 3.11
N VAL A 54 -7.91 -3.25 2.43
CA VAL A 54 -7.46 -4.02 1.27
C VAL A 54 -6.18 -4.75 1.64
N TYR A 55 -6.23 -6.08 1.59
CA TYR A 55 -5.07 -6.94 1.72
C TYR A 55 -4.54 -7.30 0.33
N LEU A 56 -3.28 -6.98 0.06
CA LEU A 56 -2.60 -7.23 -1.21
C LEU A 56 -1.43 -8.19 -0.96
N SER A 57 -1.24 -9.14 -1.88
CA SER A 57 -0.04 -9.98 -1.85
C SER A 57 1.13 -9.20 -2.45
N VAL A 58 2.31 -9.24 -1.83
CA VAL A 58 3.51 -8.51 -2.29
C VAL A 58 3.86 -8.87 -3.73
N GLU A 59 3.67 -10.14 -4.11
CA GLU A 59 3.89 -10.66 -5.46
C GLU A 59 2.94 -10.08 -6.53
N SER A 60 1.76 -9.58 -6.12
CA SER A 60 0.77 -8.98 -7.02
C SER A 60 1.01 -7.48 -7.27
N ILE A 61 2.02 -6.90 -6.61
CA ILE A 61 2.33 -5.48 -6.68
C ILE A 61 3.32 -5.24 -7.81
N ASN A 62 2.89 -4.43 -8.78
CA ASN A 62 3.73 -3.97 -9.88
C ASN A 62 4.63 -2.82 -9.43
N TYR A 63 4.06 -1.84 -8.70
CA TYR A 63 4.83 -0.77 -8.07
C TYR A 63 4.07 -0.11 -6.93
N VAL A 64 4.82 0.62 -6.08
CA VAL A 64 4.29 1.49 -5.03
C VAL A 64 4.87 2.89 -5.20
N ARG A 65 4.04 3.91 -5.01
CA ARG A 65 4.44 5.32 -4.95
C ARG A 65 3.98 5.96 -3.65
N PHE A 66 4.79 6.90 -3.17
CA PHE A 66 4.49 7.74 -2.02
C PHE A 66 4.26 9.16 -2.54
N PRO A 67 3.01 9.59 -2.74
CA PRO A 67 2.72 10.96 -3.16
C PRO A 67 3.27 11.95 -2.14
N ALA A 68 3.89 13.02 -2.61
CA ALA A 68 4.37 14.07 -1.74
C ALA A 68 3.16 14.76 -1.10
N THR A 69 3.17 14.89 0.23
CA THR A 69 2.20 15.74 0.93
C THR A 69 2.37 17.16 0.39
N ALA A 70 1.29 17.77 -0.11
CA ALA A 70 1.33 19.18 -0.49
C ALA A 70 1.79 20.00 0.73
N ALA A 71 2.82 20.82 0.54
CA ALA A 71 3.43 21.65 1.56
C ALA A 71 2.56 22.87 1.91
#